data_AF-A0A6N9U976-F1
#
_entry.id   AF-A0A6N9U976-F1
#
_cell.length_a   1.000
_cell.length_b   1.000
_cell.length_c   1.000
_cell.angle_alpha   90.00
_cell.angle_beta   90.00
_cell.angle_gamma   90.00
#
_symmetry.space_group_name_H-M   'P 1'
#
loop_
_entity.id
_entity.type
_entity.pdbx_description
1 polymer ?
#
loop_
_entity_poly.entity_id
_entity_poly.type
_entity_poly.pdbx_seq_one_letter_code
_entity_poly.pdbx_strand_id
1 'polypeptide(L)'
;MNPEYASYCTVDRLFYDAPHRSSGSSGERGELYGPAREPAPEGWEPSRRGDWFSLTPLGVRVPSQGWKIHVSSALDNAPSVLDRVAAYCVSRRLPFKFVPAPGLLHLRNAKYADRAGSGKFITVYPRSDAEFPLVCGDLMRLLEGEHGPGILSDLRCGGGPVHVRYGAFAPRFCATSDGRLVPAVADPQGTLVPDPRGPSFTVPSWVETPPFLLPHLAARAAVSLDGLPYQVERALHFSNGGGVYLGRDTRDGARVVLKEARPHAGLAADGADAPARLERERAALEQLAGLDCVPSVRDVLDIGEHRFLVLEHIPGDTLNTVFARRFPLTVQDPSPADLAAHAAWADRIHALVERAVRDVHGRGLVISDLHMSNVIVSEDGARVVLLDFEAASPAHRRERQIVANPAFVAPPDRRGTDIDGYALACLRLALFLPLTTLFGIDRGKAAPLAARAERVFGLAPGALDAAVEEIERRPDGDTAAVRPSGPVAHGSGGTGTGGGRALPAAADWPLSRDA
;
A
#
# COMPACT_ATOMS: atom_id res chain seq x y z
N MET A 1 -8.98 -6.99 5.29
CA MET A 1 -8.05 -6.31 6.21
C MET A 1 -8.35 -4.83 6.14
N ASN A 2 -8.60 -4.13 7.26
CA ASN A 2 -8.79 -2.67 7.21
C ASN A 2 -7.43 -2.04 6.85
N PRO A 3 -7.30 -1.33 5.71
CA PRO A 3 -6.03 -0.75 5.24
C PRO A 3 -5.39 0.20 6.25
N GLU A 4 -6.17 0.76 7.18
CA GLU A 4 -5.65 1.59 8.27
C GLU A 4 -4.67 0.84 9.17
N TYR A 5 -4.85 -0.47 9.41
CA TYR A 5 -3.94 -1.26 10.27
C TYR A 5 -2.52 -1.33 9.72
N ALA A 6 -2.36 -1.36 8.39
CA ALA A 6 -1.05 -1.47 7.76
C ALA A 6 -0.15 -0.28 8.12
N SER A 7 -0.74 0.92 8.28
CA SER A 7 0.02 2.12 8.66
C SER A 7 0.67 1.99 10.04
N TYR A 8 0.01 1.32 10.99
CA TYR A 8 0.55 1.11 12.34
C TYR A 8 1.70 0.11 12.39
N CYS A 9 1.85 -0.73 11.37
CA CYS A 9 2.98 -1.67 11.23
C CYS A 9 4.22 -1.03 10.59
N THR A 10 4.11 0.18 10.05
CA THR A 10 5.24 0.84 9.35
C THR A 10 6.17 1.61 10.28
N VAL A 11 5.74 1.82 11.52
CA VAL A 11 6.44 2.68 12.48
C VAL A 11 7.58 1.95 13.18
N ASP A 12 7.33 0.72 13.58
CA ASP A 12 8.30 -0.13 14.26
C ASP A 12 8.27 -1.53 13.65
N ARG A 13 9.43 -2.19 13.61
CA ARG A 13 9.58 -3.51 12.99
C ARG A 13 8.88 -4.62 13.76
N LEU A 14 8.72 -4.47 15.07
CA LEU A 14 8.24 -5.49 15.99
C LEU A 14 6.92 -5.10 16.67
N PHE A 15 6.61 -3.81 16.78
CA PHE A 15 5.44 -3.30 17.49
C PHE A 15 4.50 -2.51 16.59
N TYR A 16 3.20 -2.58 16.90
CA TYR A 16 2.22 -1.64 16.35
C TYR A 16 2.37 -0.29 17.06
N ASP A 17 2.55 0.79 16.31
CA ASP A 17 2.45 2.14 16.86
C ASP A 17 1.86 3.12 15.85
N ALA A 18 1.35 4.25 16.34
CA ALA A 18 0.72 5.25 15.50
C ALA A 18 1.77 6.12 14.79
N PRO A 19 1.72 6.30 13.45
CA PRO A 19 2.72 7.07 12.70
C PRO A 19 2.97 8.49 13.21
N HIS A 20 1.94 9.15 13.75
CA HIS A 20 2.10 10.49 14.32
C HIS A 20 2.85 10.51 15.66
N ARG A 21 3.05 9.38 16.35
CA ARG A 21 3.79 9.31 17.63
C ARG A 21 5.30 9.22 17.43
N SER A 22 5.76 8.47 16.44
CA SER A 22 7.18 8.33 16.11
C SER A 22 7.81 9.61 15.56
N SER A 23 7.01 10.44 14.86
CA SER A 23 7.45 11.77 14.39
C SER A 23 7.87 12.75 15.50
N GLY A 24 7.80 12.34 16.78
CA GLY A 24 8.24 13.13 17.94
C GLY A 24 9.25 12.46 18.89
N SER A 25 9.54 11.15 18.77
CA SER A 25 10.32 10.42 19.81
C SER A 25 11.78 10.12 19.46
N SER A 26 12.20 10.24 18.20
CA SER A 26 13.58 9.99 17.79
C SER A 26 14.21 11.21 17.14
N GLY A 27 14.76 12.17 17.92
CA GLY A 27 15.81 13.11 17.49
C GLY A 27 15.59 14.04 16.27
N GLU A 28 14.50 13.91 15.51
CA GLU A 28 14.34 14.47 14.17
C GLU A 28 13.23 15.52 14.14
N ARG A 29 13.41 16.60 14.90
CA ARG A 29 12.64 17.85 14.69
C ARG A 29 12.77 18.41 13.25
N GLY A 30 13.65 17.83 12.42
CA GLY A 30 13.90 18.19 11.03
C GLY A 30 12.83 17.74 10.03
N GLU A 31 11.97 16.77 10.36
CA GLU A 31 11.03 16.19 9.38
C GLU A 31 9.69 16.93 9.24
N LEU A 32 9.35 17.86 10.11
CA LEU A 32 8.09 18.60 10.00
C LEU A 32 8.19 19.72 8.94
N TYR A 33 7.07 20.01 8.27
CA TYR A 33 6.97 21.19 7.41
C TYR A 33 7.06 22.49 8.22
N GLY A 34 7.50 23.58 7.58
CA GLY A 34 7.70 24.91 8.18
C GLY A 34 6.55 25.34 9.11
N PRO A 35 5.30 25.41 8.62
CA PRO A 35 4.16 25.83 9.43
C PRO A 35 3.81 24.95 10.65
N ALA A 36 4.35 23.72 10.74
CA ALA A 36 4.19 22.85 11.90
C ALA A 36 5.38 22.91 12.89
N ARG A 37 6.51 23.50 12.48
CA ARG A 37 7.71 23.73 13.30
C ARG A 37 7.69 25.09 13.98
N GLU A 38 7.16 26.09 13.29
CA GLU A 38 7.15 27.48 13.74
C GLU A 38 6.06 27.72 14.81
N PRO A 39 6.25 28.71 15.70
CA PRO A 39 5.19 29.16 16.58
C PRO A 39 3.96 29.57 15.77
N ALA A 40 2.77 29.27 16.29
CA ALA A 40 1.54 29.72 15.65
C ALA A 40 1.52 31.27 15.56
N PRO A 41 0.98 31.84 14.46
CA PRO A 41 0.86 33.29 14.34
C PRO A 41 0.03 33.89 15.49
N GLU A 42 0.28 35.16 15.81
CA GLU A 42 -0.47 35.85 16.86
C GLU A 42 -1.98 35.81 16.56
N GLY A 43 -2.78 35.45 17.59
CA GLY A 43 -4.22 35.31 17.45
C GLY A 43 -4.67 34.00 16.80
N TRP A 44 -3.82 32.96 16.77
CA TRP A 44 -4.14 31.61 16.32
C TRP A 44 -3.88 30.55 17.39
N GLU A 45 -4.71 29.52 17.39
CA GLU A 45 -4.59 28.35 18.25
C GLU A 45 -4.14 27.12 17.42
N PRO A 46 -2.92 26.59 17.66
CA PRO A 46 -2.48 25.35 17.04
C PRO A 46 -3.03 24.14 17.79
N SER A 47 -3.39 23.06 17.07
CA SER A 47 -3.72 21.78 17.69
C SER A 47 -3.27 20.60 16.84
N ARG A 48 -2.88 19.49 17.49
CA ARG A 48 -2.55 18.22 16.85
C ARG A 48 -3.58 17.18 17.21
N ARG A 49 -4.14 16.50 16.21
CA ARG A 49 -5.08 15.39 16.39
C ARG A 49 -4.83 14.32 15.33
N GLY A 50 -4.35 13.16 15.77
CA GLY A 50 -3.87 12.12 14.85
C GLY A 50 -2.81 12.68 13.92
N ASP A 51 -2.96 12.41 12.62
CA ASP A 51 -1.99 12.80 11.59
C ASP A 51 -2.15 14.25 11.09
N TRP A 52 -2.97 15.07 11.78
CA TRP A 52 -3.29 16.44 11.38
C TRP A 52 -2.76 17.48 12.35
N PHE A 53 -2.20 18.55 11.79
CA PHE A 53 -1.94 19.81 12.47
C PHE A 53 -2.96 20.84 12.02
N SER A 54 -3.65 21.48 12.96
CA SER A 54 -4.70 22.46 12.69
C SER A 54 -4.32 23.82 13.23
N LEU A 55 -4.62 24.87 12.47
CA LEU A 55 -4.49 26.27 12.85
C LEU A 55 -5.87 26.91 12.79
N THR A 56 -6.36 27.35 13.95
CA THR A 56 -7.67 27.99 14.10
C THR A 56 -7.48 29.43 14.58
N PRO A 57 -8.03 30.45 13.90
CA PRO A 57 -7.94 31.82 14.35
C PRO A 57 -8.85 32.05 15.57
N LEU A 58 -8.33 32.74 16.59
CA LEU A 58 -9.10 33.11 17.77
C LEU A 58 -10.30 34.00 17.39
N GLY A 59 -11.42 33.77 18.06
CA GLY A 59 -12.67 34.52 17.84
C GLY A 59 -13.43 34.17 16.55
N VAL A 60 -12.92 33.26 15.70
CA VAL A 60 -13.61 32.83 14.49
C VAL A 60 -14.49 31.61 14.80
N ARG A 61 -15.79 31.74 14.54
CA ARG A 61 -16.73 30.61 14.57
C ARG A 61 -16.82 29.98 13.19
N VAL A 62 -16.62 28.67 13.14
CA VAL A 62 -16.72 27.87 11.92
C VAL A 62 -18.04 27.10 11.95
N PRO A 63 -18.77 26.97 10.82
CA PRO A 63 -19.93 26.10 10.75
C PRO A 63 -19.63 24.67 11.19
N SER A 64 -20.65 23.94 11.64
CA SER A 64 -20.51 22.52 11.99
C SER A 64 -20.32 21.62 10.76
N GLN A 65 -20.77 22.09 9.60
CA GLN A 65 -20.70 21.44 8.30
C GLN A 65 -20.77 22.50 7.19
N GLY A 66 -20.37 22.12 5.98
CA GLY A 66 -20.47 22.97 4.79
C GLY A 66 -19.56 22.46 3.68
N TRP A 67 -19.35 23.31 2.68
CA TRP A 67 -18.31 23.08 1.68
C TRP A 67 -16.92 23.32 2.29
N LYS A 68 -16.06 22.30 2.22
CA LYS A 68 -14.64 22.39 2.56
C LYS A 68 -13.80 22.20 1.31
N ILE A 69 -12.64 22.86 1.31
CA ILE A 69 -11.69 22.80 0.20
C ILE A 69 -10.53 21.94 0.67
N HIS A 70 -10.21 20.90 -0.09
CA HIS A 70 -9.01 20.10 0.11
C HIS A 70 -8.01 20.46 -0.97
N VAL A 71 -6.75 20.52 -0.58
CA VAL A 71 -5.62 20.66 -1.52
C VAL A 71 -4.80 19.40 -1.43
N SER A 72 -4.47 18.79 -2.56
CA SER A 72 -3.47 17.72 -2.64
C SER A 72 -2.11 18.27 -3.07
N SER A 73 -1.08 17.44 -2.99
CA SER A 73 0.24 17.74 -3.54
C SER A 73 0.99 16.43 -3.79
N ALA A 74 1.98 16.46 -4.67
CA ALA A 74 3.04 15.47 -4.66
C ALA A 74 4.05 15.78 -3.53
N LEU A 75 5.00 14.87 -3.30
CA LEU A 75 5.98 15.05 -2.21
C LEU A 75 7.00 16.15 -2.50
N ASP A 76 7.34 16.33 -3.78
CA ASP A 76 8.33 17.30 -4.26
C ASP A 76 7.83 18.75 -4.17
N ASN A 77 6.54 19.00 -4.39
CA ASN A 77 5.95 20.34 -4.29
C ASN A 77 5.21 20.62 -2.97
N ALA A 78 5.04 19.62 -2.09
CA ALA A 78 4.32 19.77 -0.81
C ALA A 78 4.77 20.97 0.04
N PRO A 79 6.08 21.26 0.24
CA PRO A 79 6.50 22.42 1.03
C PRO A 79 5.99 23.74 0.44
N SER A 80 6.16 23.95 -0.87
CA SER A 80 5.75 25.18 -1.55
C SER A 80 4.23 25.37 -1.52
N VAL A 81 3.47 24.31 -1.83
CA VAL A 81 2.00 24.34 -1.78
C VAL A 81 1.51 24.70 -0.38
N LEU A 82 2.10 24.11 0.67
CA LEU A 82 1.72 24.39 2.04
C LEU A 82 2.02 25.83 2.44
N ASP A 83 3.21 26.34 2.15
CA ASP A 83 3.59 27.71 2.52
C ASP A 83 2.65 28.75 1.88
N ARG A 84 2.31 28.55 0.60
CA ARG A 84 1.40 29.43 -0.16
C ARG A 84 -0.02 29.39 0.40
N VAL A 85 -0.56 28.19 0.64
CA VAL A 85 -1.92 28.03 1.19
C VAL A 85 -1.99 28.52 2.64
N ALA A 86 -0.98 28.23 3.46
CA ALA A 86 -0.90 28.70 4.84
C ALA A 86 -0.85 30.24 4.90
N ALA A 87 0.00 30.89 4.10
CA ALA A 87 0.07 32.35 4.02
C ALA A 87 -1.27 32.96 3.58
N TYR A 88 -1.92 32.37 2.58
CA TYR A 88 -3.26 32.77 2.14
C TYR A 88 -4.30 32.64 3.27
N CYS A 89 -4.36 31.48 3.94
CA CYS A 89 -5.30 31.25 5.04
C CYS A 89 -5.06 32.18 6.23
N VAL A 90 -3.79 32.41 6.59
CA VAL A 90 -3.41 33.32 7.67
C VAL A 90 -3.84 34.75 7.37
N SER A 91 -3.55 35.25 6.17
CA SER A 91 -3.92 36.62 5.76
C SER A 91 -5.44 36.88 5.78
N ARG A 92 -6.25 35.83 5.59
CA ARG A 92 -7.71 35.91 5.53
C ARG A 92 -8.42 35.39 6.78
N ARG A 93 -7.67 34.98 7.80
CA ARG A 93 -8.19 34.35 9.02
C ARG A 93 -9.09 33.15 8.74
N LEU A 94 -8.71 32.31 7.78
CA LEU A 94 -9.43 31.07 7.45
C LEU A 94 -8.86 29.90 8.28
N PRO A 95 -9.68 29.19 9.07
CA PRO A 95 -9.24 27.98 9.73
C PRO A 95 -8.80 26.93 8.70
N PHE A 96 -7.71 26.22 8.98
CA PHE A 96 -7.22 25.17 8.12
C PHE A 96 -6.45 24.11 8.90
N LYS A 97 -6.29 22.94 8.30
CA LYS A 97 -5.43 21.86 8.82
C LYS A 97 -4.64 21.22 7.69
N PHE A 98 -3.53 20.61 8.03
CA PHE A 98 -2.65 19.95 7.07
C PHE A 98 -1.93 18.75 7.70
N VAL A 99 -1.37 17.90 6.86
CA VAL A 99 -0.50 16.80 7.30
C VAL A 99 0.89 17.38 7.62
N PRO A 100 1.41 17.23 8.84
CA PRO A 100 2.55 18.04 9.28
C PRO A 100 3.92 17.53 8.84
N ALA A 101 4.02 16.33 8.24
CA ALA A 101 5.30 15.71 7.88
C ALA A 101 5.25 15.02 6.49
N PRO A 102 6.36 14.99 5.73
CA PRO A 102 6.47 14.26 4.47
C PRO A 102 6.19 12.76 4.59
N GLY A 103 6.70 12.10 5.64
CA GLY A 103 6.44 10.67 5.86
C GLY A 103 4.96 10.35 6.04
N LEU A 104 4.23 11.21 6.78
CA LEU A 104 2.78 11.07 6.93
C LEU A 104 2.02 11.34 5.62
N LEU A 105 2.49 12.30 4.82
CA LEU A 105 1.90 12.58 3.50
C LEU A 105 2.12 11.39 2.55
N HIS A 106 3.31 10.79 2.58
CA HIS A 106 3.64 9.59 1.83
C HIS A 106 2.73 8.42 2.19
N LEU A 107 2.63 8.07 3.49
CA LEU A 107 1.79 6.98 3.98
C LEU A 107 0.32 7.17 3.57
N ARG A 108 -0.19 8.40 3.65
CA ARG A 108 -1.57 8.71 3.27
C ARG A 108 -1.81 8.67 1.76
N ASN A 109 -0.77 8.62 0.94
CA ASN A 109 -0.87 8.45 -0.50
C ASN A 109 -0.29 7.11 -1.00
N ALA A 110 0.07 6.20 -0.10
CA ALA A 110 0.64 4.90 -0.45
C ALA A 110 -0.35 4.03 -1.27
N LYS A 111 0.15 3.00 -1.96
CA LYS A 111 -0.64 2.08 -2.80
C LYS A 111 -1.90 1.55 -2.10
N TYR A 112 -1.78 1.12 -0.85
CA TYR A 112 -2.88 0.54 -0.07
C TYR A 112 -3.46 1.48 1.00
N ALA A 113 -3.21 2.78 0.89
CA ALA A 113 -3.82 3.78 1.77
C ALA A 113 -5.36 3.82 1.61
N ASP A 114 -6.06 4.31 2.64
CA ASP A 114 -7.51 4.51 2.56
C ASP A 114 -7.87 5.42 1.38
N ARG A 115 -8.69 4.89 0.46
CA ARG A 115 -9.03 5.57 -0.80
C ARG A 115 -9.88 6.82 -0.61
N ALA A 116 -10.59 6.94 0.52
CA ALA A 116 -11.42 8.12 0.80
C ALA A 116 -10.61 9.31 1.36
N GLY A 117 -9.55 9.02 2.13
CA GLY A 117 -8.62 10.00 2.70
C GLY A 117 -7.39 10.29 1.86
N SER A 118 -7.07 9.43 0.88
CA SER A 118 -5.86 9.55 0.07
C SER A 118 -5.77 10.88 -0.69
N GLY A 119 -4.57 11.45 -0.76
CA GLY A 119 -4.28 12.69 -1.49
C GLY A 119 -4.58 14.00 -0.75
N LYS A 120 -5.57 14.06 0.16
CA LYS A 120 -5.91 15.23 1.03
C LYS A 120 -4.78 15.82 1.89
N PHE A 121 -3.95 16.70 1.36
CA PHE A 121 -2.83 17.26 2.12
C PHE A 121 -3.23 18.38 3.07
N ILE A 122 -4.00 19.35 2.57
CA ILE A 122 -4.49 20.51 3.32
C ILE A 122 -6.02 20.51 3.26
N THR A 123 -6.68 20.95 4.31
CA THR A 123 -8.11 21.22 4.34
C THR A 123 -8.35 22.64 4.82
N VAL A 124 -9.01 23.46 4.02
CA VAL A 124 -9.40 24.83 4.32
C VAL A 124 -10.90 24.87 4.58
N TYR A 125 -11.30 25.61 5.61
CA TYR A 125 -12.70 25.73 6.04
C TYR A 125 -13.23 27.15 5.79
N PRO A 126 -13.92 27.39 4.67
CA PRO A 126 -14.71 28.60 4.47
C PRO A 126 -15.71 28.80 5.62
N ARG A 127 -15.99 30.06 5.98
CA ARG A 127 -16.86 30.39 7.12
C ARG A 127 -18.34 30.43 6.75
N SER A 128 -18.65 30.49 5.46
CA SER A 128 -20.01 30.47 4.93
C SER A 128 -20.06 29.96 3.48
N ASP A 129 -21.25 29.56 3.05
CA ASP A 129 -21.48 29.16 1.64
C ASP A 129 -21.28 30.33 0.66
N ALA A 130 -21.45 31.58 1.11
CA ALA A 130 -21.18 32.77 0.30
C ALA A 130 -19.67 33.04 0.12
N GLU A 131 -18.86 32.69 1.12
CA GLU A 131 -17.40 32.83 1.06
C GLU A 131 -16.73 31.71 0.27
N PHE A 132 -17.32 30.51 0.27
CA PHE A 132 -16.75 29.33 -0.37
C PHE A 132 -16.34 29.52 -1.85
N PRO A 133 -17.17 30.10 -2.74
CA PRO A 133 -16.79 30.33 -4.14
C PRO A 133 -15.55 31.22 -4.29
N LEU A 134 -15.44 32.27 -3.46
CA LEU A 134 -14.32 33.20 -3.50
C LEU A 134 -13.03 32.52 -3.03
N VAL A 135 -13.10 31.77 -1.93
CA VAL A 135 -11.93 31.05 -1.40
C VAL A 135 -11.48 29.95 -2.37
N CYS A 136 -12.42 29.21 -2.95
CA CYS A 136 -12.10 28.17 -3.93
C CYS A 136 -11.46 28.77 -5.19
N GLY A 137 -12.04 29.84 -5.75
CA GLY A 137 -11.50 30.51 -6.93
C GLY A 137 -10.13 31.15 -6.70
N ASP A 138 -9.89 31.72 -5.51
CA ASP A 138 -8.57 32.26 -5.14
C ASP A 138 -7.52 31.15 -5.01
N LEU A 139 -7.86 30.02 -4.38
CA LEU A 139 -6.96 28.88 -4.26
C LEU A 139 -6.68 28.21 -5.61
N MET A 140 -7.67 28.14 -6.51
CA MET A 140 -7.49 27.66 -7.88
C MET A 140 -6.46 28.48 -8.64
N ARG A 141 -6.55 29.82 -8.58
CA ARG A 141 -5.57 30.72 -9.21
C ARG A 141 -4.22 30.67 -8.53
N LEU A 142 -4.23 30.58 -7.20
CA LEU A 142 -3.00 30.47 -6.42
C LEU A 142 -2.25 29.20 -6.82
N LEU A 143 -2.92 28.06 -6.97
CA LEU A 143 -2.26 26.77 -7.21
C LEU A 143 -2.27 26.34 -8.68
N GLU A 144 -2.41 27.29 -9.61
CA GLU A 144 -2.28 27.02 -11.03
C GLU A 144 -0.86 26.54 -11.35
N GLY A 145 -0.75 25.46 -12.12
CA GLY A 145 0.53 24.82 -12.48
C GLY A 145 1.09 23.86 -11.43
N GLU A 146 0.52 23.79 -10.22
CA GLU A 146 0.90 22.78 -9.22
C GLU A 146 0.30 21.40 -9.54
N HIS A 147 0.98 20.34 -9.10
CA HIS A 147 0.54 18.96 -9.30
C HIS A 147 0.25 18.22 -7.99
N GLY A 148 -0.56 17.17 -8.09
CA GLY A 148 -0.93 16.32 -6.97
C GLY A 148 -1.96 15.26 -7.36
N PRO A 149 -2.16 14.22 -6.54
CA PRO A 149 -3.12 13.17 -6.84
C PRO A 149 -4.55 13.73 -6.83
N GLY A 150 -5.40 13.19 -7.71
CA GLY A 150 -6.83 13.40 -7.59
C GLY A 150 -7.37 12.84 -6.26
N ILE A 151 -8.32 13.52 -5.63
CA ILE A 151 -9.00 13.04 -4.42
C ILE A 151 -10.32 12.40 -4.83
N LEU A 152 -10.44 11.07 -4.69
CA LEU A 152 -11.57 10.31 -5.24
C LEU A 152 -12.93 10.72 -4.66
N SER A 153 -12.95 11.11 -3.38
CA SER A 153 -14.17 11.52 -2.68
C SER A 153 -14.59 12.97 -2.92
N ASP A 154 -13.86 13.70 -3.76
CA ASP A 154 -13.97 15.15 -3.90
C ASP A 154 -14.02 15.54 -5.39
N LEU A 155 -14.60 16.71 -5.67
CA LEU A 155 -14.65 17.27 -7.02
C LEU A 155 -13.41 18.14 -7.23
N ARG A 156 -12.59 17.85 -8.25
CA ARG A 156 -11.48 18.74 -8.64
C ARG A 156 -12.02 20.02 -9.26
N CYS A 157 -11.48 21.16 -8.87
CA CYS A 157 -11.83 22.47 -9.42
C CYS A 157 -10.59 23.11 -10.07
N GLY A 158 -10.73 23.51 -11.34
CA GLY A 158 -9.62 24.01 -12.15
C GLY A 158 -8.62 22.93 -12.57
N GLY A 159 -7.44 23.35 -13.05
CA GLY A 159 -6.36 22.45 -13.47
C GLY A 159 -5.37 22.07 -12.35
N GLY A 160 -5.36 22.83 -11.24
CA GLY A 160 -4.49 22.57 -10.09
C GLY A 160 -5.05 21.56 -9.09
N PRO A 161 -4.34 21.31 -7.97
CA PRO A 161 -4.67 20.28 -7.00
C PRO A 161 -5.69 20.75 -5.96
N VAL A 162 -6.74 21.47 -6.41
CA VAL A 162 -7.82 22.00 -5.56
C VAL A 162 -9.06 21.13 -5.73
N HIS A 163 -9.62 20.65 -4.63
CA HIS A 163 -10.80 19.81 -4.61
C HIS A 163 -11.81 20.29 -3.58
N VAL A 164 -13.08 20.00 -3.79
CA VAL A 164 -14.16 20.41 -2.89
C VAL A 164 -15.07 19.24 -2.53
N ARG A 165 -15.60 19.29 -1.31
CA ARG A 165 -16.60 18.36 -0.82
C ARG A 165 -17.48 19.02 0.23
N TYR A 166 -18.77 18.68 0.22
CA TYR A 166 -19.67 18.99 1.32
C TYR A 166 -19.52 17.97 2.45
N GLY A 167 -19.42 18.40 3.70
CA GLY A 167 -19.37 17.48 4.83
C GLY A 167 -19.19 18.17 6.19
N ALA A 168 -19.12 17.35 7.23
CA ALA A 168 -18.88 17.84 8.59
C ALA A 168 -17.47 18.44 8.74
N PHE A 169 -17.38 19.55 9.48
CA PHE A 169 -16.12 20.23 9.81
C PHE A 169 -15.51 19.67 11.09
N ALA A 170 -16.36 19.29 12.04
CA ALA A 170 -15.98 18.56 13.25
C ALA A 170 -16.54 17.13 13.23
N PRO A 171 -15.93 16.15 13.91
CA PRO A 171 -16.48 14.82 14.05
C PRO A 171 -17.88 14.87 14.68
N ARG A 172 -18.87 14.33 13.97
CA ARG A 172 -20.25 14.12 14.41
C ARG A 172 -20.65 12.73 13.96
N PHE A 173 -21.44 12.03 14.77
CA PHE A 173 -21.82 10.65 14.50
C PHE A 173 -23.31 10.43 14.68
N CYS A 174 -23.90 9.55 13.87
CA CYS A 174 -25.23 9.00 14.08
C CYS A 174 -25.16 7.47 14.06
N ALA A 175 -26.13 6.81 14.68
CA ALA A 175 -26.25 5.36 14.60
C ALA A 175 -26.93 4.96 13.27
N THR A 176 -26.40 3.96 12.58
CA THR A 176 -27.11 3.27 11.50
C THR A 176 -28.19 2.33 12.07
N SER A 177 -29.03 1.77 11.20
CA SER A 177 -30.13 0.87 11.60
C SER A 177 -29.67 -0.39 12.36
N ASP A 178 -28.40 -0.78 12.18
CA ASP A 178 -27.72 -1.88 12.88
C ASP A 178 -26.95 -1.42 14.14
N GLY A 179 -27.10 -0.16 14.56
CA GLY A 179 -26.50 0.41 15.77
C GLY A 179 -25.05 0.89 15.63
N ARG A 180 -24.42 0.76 14.45
CA ARG A 180 -23.04 1.23 14.24
C ARG A 180 -23.00 2.76 14.15
N LEU A 181 -22.04 3.37 14.86
CA LEU A 181 -21.80 4.81 14.74
C LEU A 181 -21.06 5.13 13.44
N VAL A 182 -21.63 6.01 12.63
CA VAL A 182 -21.04 6.48 11.38
C VAL A 182 -20.93 8.01 11.38
N PRO A 183 -19.95 8.59 10.67
CA PRO A 183 -19.87 10.04 10.52
C PRO A 183 -21.17 10.62 9.94
N ALA A 184 -21.55 11.82 10.38
CA ALA A 184 -22.83 12.41 10.04
C ALA A 184 -22.76 13.90 9.70
N VAL A 185 -23.69 14.34 8.86
CA VAL A 185 -24.07 15.74 8.64
C VAL A 185 -25.52 15.94 9.08
N ALA A 186 -25.93 17.18 9.34
CA ALA A 186 -27.31 17.53 9.61
C ALA A 186 -28.06 17.85 8.30
N ASP A 187 -29.28 17.35 8.18
CA ASP A 187 -30.25 17.80 7.18
C ASP A 187 -30.81 19.20 7.53
N PRO A 188 -31.66 19.81 6.68
CA PRO A 188 -32.25 21.12 6.98
C PRO A 188 -33.12 21.17 8.25
N GLN A 189 -33.58 20.01 8.74
CA GLN A 189 -34.36 19.86 9.97
C GLN A 189 -33.45 19.69 11.21
N GLY A 190 -32.13 19.59 11.03
CA GLY A 190 -31.16 19.37 12.09
C GLY A 190 -30.92 17.90 12.43
N THR A 191 -31.57 16.96 11.73
CA THR A 191 -31.43 15.53 11.94
C THR A 191 -30.07 15.07 11.44
N LEU A 192 -29.35 14.33 12.27
CA LEU A 192 -28.08 13.73 11.85
C LEU A 192 -28.33 12.56 10.91
N VAL A 193 -27.77 12.65 9.72
CA VAL A 193 -27.83 11.62 8.67
C VAL A 193 -26.40 11.22 8.27
N PRO A 194 -26.19 9.97 7.82
CA PRO A 194 -24.87 9.51 7.43
C PRO A 194 -24.19 10.41 6.38
N ASP A 195 -22.92 10.74 6.61
CA ASP A 195 -22.00 11.39 5.67
C ASP A 195 -21.22 10.27 4.94
N PRO A 196 -21.65 9.81 3.75
CA PRO A 196 -20.99 8.71 3.07
C PRO A 196 -19.54 9.08 2.71
N ARG A 197 -18.57 8.37 3.28
CA ARG A 197 -17.12 8.59 3.05
C ARG A 197 -16.51 7.58 2.09
N GLY A 198 -17.20 7.27 1.00
CA GLY A 198 -16.68 6.40 -0.06
C GLY A 198 -15.67 7.09 -0.98
N PRO A 199 -14.97 6.34 -1.85
CA PRO A 199 -14.07 6.87 -2.86
C PRO A 199 -14.84 7.41 -4.08
N SER A 200 -15.92 8.15 -3.83
CA SER A 200 -16.75 8.79 -4.85
C SER A 200 -17.24 10.14 -4.34
N PHE A 201 -17.30 11.12 -5.24
CA PHE A 201 -17.86 12.43 -4.96
C PHE A 201 -19.39 12.35 -4.91
N THR A 202 -19.98 12.86 -3.84
CA THR A 202 -21.43 12.98 -3.68
C THR A 202 -21.77 14.33 -3.04
N VAL A 203 -22.93 14.86 -3.41
CA VAL A 203 -23.52 16.05 -2.80
C VAL A 203 -24.84 15.61 -2.16
N PRO A 204 -25.11 15.95 -0.88
CA PRO A 204 -26.41 15.65 -0.29
C PRO A 204 -27.54 16.29 -1.09
N SER A 205 -28.67 15.60 -1.23
CA SER A 205 -29.78 16.02 -2.10
C SER A 205 -30.41 17.36 -1.72
N TRP A 206 -30.28 17.78 -0.47
CA TRP A 206 -30.77 19.07 0.04
C TRP A 206 -29.76 20.21 -0.08
N VAL A 207 -28.54 19.93 -0.52
CA VAL A 207 -27.50 20.95 -0.72
C VAL A 207 -27.54 21.40 -2.17
N GLU A 208 -27.84 22.68 -2.36
CA GLU A 208 -27.73 23.30 -3.69
C GLU A 208 -26.26 23.32 -4.13
N THR A 209 -26.00 22.84 -5.33
CA THR A 209 -24.65 22.85 -5.91
C THR A 209 -24.35 24.25 -6.42
N PRO A 210 -23.30 24.93 -5.90
CA PRO A 210 -22.95 26.27 -6.35
C PRO A 210 -22.69 26.31 -7.88
N PRO A 211 -23.25 27.29 -8.63
CA PRO A 211 -23.17 27.30 -10.09
C PRO A 211 -21.76 27.23 -10.67
N PHE A 212 -20.76 27.78 -9.97
CA PHE A 212 -19.36 27.74 -10.42
C PHE A 212 -18.77 26.32 -10.44
N LEU A 213 -19.39 25.34 -9.77
CA LEU A 213 -18.98 23.93 -9.79
C LEU A 213 -19.51 23.17 -11.01
N LEU A 214 -20.54 23.69 -11.72
CA LEU A 214 -21.17 22.98 -12.83
C LEU A 214 -20.21 22.63 -13.97
N PRO A 215 -19.29 23.52 -14.42
CA PRO A 215 -18.31 23.16 -15.44
C PRO A 215 -17.37 22.03 -15.00
N HIS A 216 -17.02 21.98 -13.71
CA HIS A 216 -16.16 20.94 -13.16
C HIS A 216 -16.87 19.59 -13.06
N LEU A 217 -18.17 19.59 -12.75
CA LEU A 217 -19.00 18.39 -12.80
C LEU A 217 -19.15 17.86 -14.22
N ALA A 218 -19.38 18.73 -15.19
CA ALA A 218 -19.45 18.37 -16.61
C ALA A 218 -18.12 17.77 -17.10
N ALA A 219 -16.99 18.38 -16.75
CA ALA A 219 -15.67 17.86 -17.09
C ALA A 219 -15.41 16.46 -16.50
N ARG A 220 -15.81 16.25 -15.23
CA ARG A 220 -15.74 14.92 -14.61
C ARG A 220 -16.61 13.89 -15.32
N ALA A 221 -17.82 14.26 -15.72
CA ALA A 221 -18.77 13.36 -16.39
C ALA A 221 -18.37 13.04 -17.85
N ALA A 222 -17.57 13.90 -18.49
CA ALA A 222 -17.12 13.72 -19.87
C ALA A 222 -16.04 12.65 -20.04
N VAL A 223 -15.40 12.19 -18.95
CA VAL A 223 -14.42 11.09 -19.00
C VAL A 223 -15.19 9.79 -19.18
N SER A 224 -15.15 9.22 -20.38
CA SER A 224 -15.79 7.94 -20.71
C SER A 224 -14.84 6.96 -21.37
N LEU A 225 -15.26 5.69 -21.41
CA LEU A 225 -14.58 4.63 -22.15
C LEU A 225 -15.07 4.57 -23.61
N ASP A 226 -15.91 5.51 -24.05
CA ASP A 226 -16.54 5.46 -25.37
C ASP A 226 -15.49 5.60 -26.47
N GLY A 227 -15.60 4.76 -27.50
CA GLY A 227 -14.66 4.74 -28.62
C GLY A 227 -13.38 3.93 -28.36
N LEU A 228 -13.16 3.42 -27.15
CA LEU A 228 -12.07 2.48 -26.89
C LEU A 228 -12.46 1.05 -27.30
N PRO A 229 -11.53 0.26 -27.87
CA PRO A 229 -11.80 -1.11 -28.28
C PRO A 229 -11.83 -2.10 -27.09
N TYR A 230 -12.27 -1.65 -25.91
CA TYR A 230 -12.25 -2.42 -24.68
C TYR A 230 -13.56 -2.30 -23.91
N GLN A 231 -14.16 -3.45 -23.61
CA GLN A 231 -15.33 -3.54 -22.74
C GLN A 231 -14.91 -4.06 -21.37
N VAL A 232 -15.09 -3.25 -20.33
CA VAL A 232 -14.84 -3.69 -18.93
C VAL A 232 -15.97 -4.62 -18.49
N GLU A 233 -15.63 -5.83 -18.06
CA GLU A 233 -16.58 -6.83 -17.56
C GLU A 233 -16.76 -6.71 -16.03
N ARG A 234 -15.66 -6.57 -15.30
CA ARG A 234 -15.67 -6.39 -13.83
C ARG A 234 -14.35 -5.87 -13.29
N ALA A 235 -14.38 -5.24 -12.12
CA ALA A 235 -13.17 -4.95 -11.36
C ALA A 235 -12.64 -6.23 -10.67
N LEU A 236 -11.32 -6.44 -10.75
CA LEU A 236 -10.58 -7.50 -10.08
C LEU A 236 -10.01 -7.00 -8.74
N HIS A 237 -9.45 -5.80 -8.73
CA HIS A 237 -8.81 -5.23 -7.55
C HIS A 237 -8.81 -3.70 -7.60
N PHE A 238 -8.82 -3.05 -6.43
CA PHE A 238 -8.66 -1.60 -6.32
C PHE A 238 -7.58 -1.27 -5.30
N SER A 239 -6.72 -0.32 -5.68
CA SER A 239 -5.74 0.33 -4.81
C SER A 239 -5.95 1.85 -4.87
N ASN A 240 -5.19 2.62 -4.07
CA ASN A 240 -5.11 4.07 -4.27
C ASN A 240 -4.42 4.41 -5.60
N GLY A 241 -3.50 3.58 -6.09
CA GLY A 241 -2.83 3.77 -7.37
C GLY A 241 -3.72 3.59 -8.60
N GLY A 242 -4.89 2.98 -8.46
CA GLY A 242 -5.80 2.65 -9.57
C GLY A 242 -6.45 1.27 -9.40
N GLY A 243 -7.26 0.89 -10.38
CA GLY A 243 -7.92 -0.41 -10.46
C GLY A 243 -7.25 -1.40 -11.41
N VAL A 244 -7.55 -2.67 -11.21
CA VAL A 244 -7.28 -3.76 -12.15
C VAL A 244 -8.62 -4.32 -12.59
N TYR A 245 -8.84 -4.40 -13.89
CA TYR A 245 -10.14 -4.75 -14.48
C TYR A 245 -9.99 -5.93 -15.42
N LEU A 246 -10.95 -6.85 -15.37
CA LEU A 246 -11.16 -7.84 -16.42
C LEU A 246 -12.01 -7.19 -17.51
N GLY A 247 -11.59 -7.35 -18.75
CA GLY A 247 -12.32 -6.86 -19.89
C GLY A 247 -12.19 -7.76 -21.11
N ARG A 248 -12.76 -7.27 -22.21
CA ARG A 248 -12.72 -7.89 -23.52
C ARG A 248 -12.26 -6.88 -24.55
N ASP A 249 -11.32 -7.29 -25.39
CA ASP A 249 -10.97 -6.55 -26.59
C ASP A 249 -12.07 -6.75 -27.64
N THR A 250 -12.71 -5.68 -28.08
CA THR A 250 -13.84 -5.74 -29.01
C THR A 250 -13.42 -5.98 -30.45
N ARG A 251 -12.11 -5.91 -30.77
CA ARG A 251 -11.58 -6.15 -32.12
C ARG A 251 -11.51 -7.65 -32.43
N ASP A 252 -11.11 -8.47 -31.46
CA ASP A 252 -10.90 -9.92 -31.64
C ASP A 252 -11.67 -10.80 -30.63
N GLY A 253 -12.34 -10.19 -29.64
CA GLY A 253 -13.09 -10.89 -28.60
C GLY A 253 -12.24 -11.48 -27.48
N ALA A 254 -10.92 -11.26 -27.46
CA ALA A 254 -10.02 -11.81 -26.47
C ALA A 254 -10.27 -11.20 -25.08
N ARG A 255 -10.12 -12.02 -24.02
CA ARG A 255 -10.12 -11.50 -22.65
C ARG A 255 -8.80 -10.79 -22.36
N VAL A 256 -8.89 -9.67 -21.66
CA VAL A 256 -7.76 -8.82 -21.31
C VAL A 256 -7.84 -8.37 -19.85
N VAL A 257 -6.69 -7.99 -19.29
CA VAL A 257 -6.60 -7.31 -18.01
C VAL A 257 -6.17 -5.86 -18.25
N LEU A 258 -6.95 -4.90 -17.77
CA LEU A 258 -6.60 -3.48 -17.82
C LEU A 258 -6.10 -3.06 -16.44
N LYS A 259 -4.85 -2.61 -16.36
CA LYS A 259 -4.26 -2.02 -15.16
C LYS A 259 -4.29 -0.49 -15.29
N GLU A 260 -5.00 0.17 -14.40
CA GLU A 260 -5.08 1.63 -14.31
C GLU A 260 -4.01 2.18 -13.37
N ALA A 261 -3.37 3.26 -13.80
CA ALA A 261 -2.45 4.06 -13.00
C ALA A 261 -2.94 5.51 -12.94
N ARG A 262 -3.24 5.94 -11.71
CA ARG A 262 -3.66 7.29 -11.36
C ARG A 262 -2.43 8.17 -11.12
N PRO A 263 -2.29 9.32 -11.80
CA PRO A 263 -1.11 10.17 -11.68
C PRO A 263 -0.93 10.67 -10.24
N HIS A 264 0.34 10.69 -9.78
CA HIS A 264 0.76 11.13 -8.46
C HIS A 264 0.16 10.35 -7.28
N ALA A 265 -0.53 9.24 -7.51
CA ALA A 265 -1.20 8.45 -6.48
C ALA A 265 -0.56 7.07 -6.32
N GLY A 266 -0.80 6.45 -5.17
CA GLY A 266 -0.35 5.09 -4.88
C GLY A 266 1.17 4.98 -4.82
N LEU A 267 1.80 5.80 -3.99
CA LEU A 267 3.24 5.81 -3.81
C LEU A 267 3.74 4.44 -3.29
N ALA A 268 4.81 3.94 -3.87
CA ALA A 268 5.63 2.87 -3.31
C ALA A 268 6.71 3.45 -2.38
N ALA A 269 7.42 2.58 -1.65
CA ALA A 269 8.43 2.99 -0.66
C ALA A 269 9.58 3.82 -1.25
N ASP A 270 9.90 3.67 -2.54
CA ASP A 270 10.88 4.50 -3.27
C ASP A 270 10.32 5.86 -3.71
N GLY A 271 9.06 6.16 -3.40
CA GLY A 271 8.37 7.37 -3.82
C GLY A 271 7.81 7.32 -5.25
N ALA A 272 7.92 6.18 -5.97
CA ALA A 272 7.35 6.05 -7.29
C ALA A 272 5.81 6.01 -7.23
N ASP A 273 5.17 6.82 -8.07
CA ASP A 273 3.71 6.82 -8.21
C ASP A 273 3.22 5.70 -9.13
N ALA A 274 1.89 5.58 -9.28
CA ALA A 274 1.32 4.51 -10.07
C ALA A 274 1.76 4.52 -11.55
N PRO A 275 1.80 5.66 -12.29
CA PRO A 275 2.31 5.66 -13.66
C PRO A 275 3.77 5.22 -13.77
N ALA A 276 4.65 5.67 -12.88
CA ALA A 276 6.05 5.25 -12.90
C ALA A 276 6.19 3.73 -12.70
N ARG A 277 5.39 3.15 -11.79
CA ARG A 277 5.36 1.70 -11.56
C ARG A 277 4.76 0.91 -12.72
N LEU A 278 3.69 1.43 -13.33
CA LEU A 278 3.06 0.82 -14.51
C LEU A 278 4.01 0.81 -15.71
N GLU A 279 4.82 1.87 -15.87
CA GLU A 279 5.83 1.97 -16.91
C GLU A 279 6.99 0.99 -16.70
N ARG A 280 7.44 0.78 -15.45
CA ARG A 280 8.41 -0.27 -15.13
C ARG A 280 7.89 -1.65 -15.50
N GLU A 281 6.63 -1.93 -15.16
CA GLU A 281 5.99 -3.20 -15.51
C GLU A 281 5.89 -3.38 -17.03
N ARG A 282 5.44 -2.35 -17.77
CA ARG A 282 5.39 -2.38 -19.24
C ARG A 282 6.76 -2.69 -19.83
N ALA A 283 7.79 -1.95 -19.43
CA ALA A 283 9.14 -2.13 -19.95
C ALA A 283 9.70 -3.53 -19.63
N ALA A 284 9.44 -4.04 -18.42
CA ALA A 284 9.83 -5.40 -18.04
C ALA A 284 9.13 -6.45 -18.92
N LEU A 285 7.80 -6.36 -19.09
CA LEU A 285 7.04 -7.32 -19.89
C LEU A 285 7.43 -7.28 -21.38
N GLU A 286 7.73 -6.11 -21.93
CA GLU A 286 8.25 -5.97 -23.30
C GLU A 286 9.63 -6.63 -23.47
N GLN A 287 10.53 -6.48 -22.50
CA GLN A 287 11.83 -7.16 -22.49
C GLN A 287 11.69 -8.69 -22.35
N LEU A 288 10.65 -9.14 -21.64
CA LEU A 288 10.33 -10.55 -21.42
C LEU A 288 9.46 -11.15 -22.53
N ALA A 289 9.14 -10.39 -23.57
CA ALA A 289 8.32 -10.86 -24.68
C ALA A 289 8.86 -12.17 -25.28
N GLY A 290 7.93 -13.08 -25.57
CA GLY A 290 8.21 -14.43 -26.08
C GLY A 290 8.49 -15.48 -25.01
N LEU A 291 8.44 -15.15 -23.72
CA LEU A 291 8.41 -16.16 -22.65
C LEU A 291 6.97 -16.56 -22.35
N ASP A 292 6.69 -17.87 -22.34
CA ASP A 292 5.36 -18.41 -22.02
C ASP A 292 4.97 -18.25 -20.54
N CYS A 293 5.90 -17.81 -19.69
CA CYS A 293 5.73 -17.67 -18.25
C CYS A 293 5.40 -16.23 -17.81
N VAL A 294 5.09 -15.31 -18.73
CA VAL A 294 4.67 -13.92 -18.43
C VAL A 294 3.49 -13.52 -19.33
N PRO A 295 2.65 -12.55 -18.92
CA PRO A 295 1.60 -12.03 -19.78
C PRO A 295 2.16 -11.14 -20.90
N SER A 296 1.53 -11.19 -22.08
CA SER A 296 1.86 -10.29 -23.19
C SER A 296 1.26 -8.89 -22.98
N VAL A 297 2.04 -7.84 -23.28
CA VAL A 297 1.50 -6.47 -23.42
C VAL A 297 0.71 -6.37 -24.71
N ARG A 298 -0.54 -5.91 -24.64
CA ARG A 298 -1.41 -5.75 -25.81
C ARG A 298 -1.54 -4.31 -26.25
N ASP A 299 -1.66 -3.38 -25.31
CA ASP A 299 -1.91 -1.97 -25.61
C ASP A 299 -1.57 -1.08 -24.42
N VAL A 300 -1.39 0.21 -24.70
CA VAL A 300 -1.18 1.25 -23.69
C VAL A 300 -1.92 2.51 -24.13
N LEU A 301 -2.79 3.00 -23.26
CA LEU A 301 -3.69 4.11 -23.60
C LEU A 301 -3.91 5.03 -22.41
N ASP A 302 -4.35 6.25 -22.71
CA ASP A 302 -4.69 7.26 -21.70
C ASP A 302 -6.21 7.51 -21.74
N ILE A 303 -6.85 7.50 -20.57
CA ILE A 303 -8.27 7.81 -20.40
C ILE A 303 -8.40 8.93 -19.37
N GLY A 304 -8.84 10.11 -19.82
CA GLY A 304 -8.73 11.31 -19.00
C GLY A 304 -7.25 11.57 -18.65
N GLU A 305 -6.94 11.63 -17.36
CA GLU A 305 -5.56 11.80 -16.86
C GLU A 305 -4.88 10.48 -16.48
N HIS A 306 -5.56 9.34 -16.65
CA HIS A 306 -5.09 8.05 -16.15
C HIS A 306 -4.44 7.23 -17.25
N ARG A 307 -3.33 6.57 -16.92
CA ARG A 307 -2.62 5.64 -17.82
C ARG A 307 -3.19 4.24 -17.64
N PHE A 308 -3.39 3.52 -18.74
CA PHE A 308 -3.82 2.12 -18.72
C PHE A 308 -2.82 1.24 -19.47
N LEU A 309 -2.45 0.12 -18.85
CA LEU A 309 -1.70 -0.97 -19.46
C LEU A 309 -2.66 -2.13 -19.69
N VAL A 310 -2.82 -2.53 -20.95
CA VAL A 310 -3.67 -3.66 -21.33
C VAL A 310 -2.80 -4.89 -21.52
N LEU A 311 -3.07 -5.92 -20.73
CA LEU A 311 -2.34 -7.18 -20.73
C LEU A 311 -3.25 -8.31 -21.21
N GLU A 312 -2.62 -9.37 -21.70
CA GLU A 312 -3.26 -10.67 -21.87
C GLU A 312 -3.91 -11.15 -20.55
N HIS A 313 -5.13 -11.66 -20.64
CA HIS A 313 -5.73 -12.38 -19.51
C HIS A 313 -5.23 -13.82 -19.47
N ILE A 314 -4.57 -14.18 -18.38
CA ILE A 314 -4.08 -15.54 -18.15
C ILE A 314 -5.18 -16.40 -17.51
N PRO A 315 -5.65 -17.48 -18.17
CA PRO A 315 -6.61 -18.39 -17.57
C PRO A 315 -5.96 -19.22 -16.45
N GLY A 316 -6.71 -19.47 -15.39
CA GLY A 316 -6.27 -20.19 -14.21
C GLY A 316 -6.58 -19.44 -12.91
N ASP A 317 -6.06 -19.96 -11.81
CA ASP A 317 -6.20 -19.37 -10.48
C ASP A 317 -4.80 -19.03 -9.92
N THR A 318 -4.74 -18.05 -9.01
CA THR A 318 -3.46 -17.78 -8.31
C THR A 318 -3.01 -19.00 -7.51
N LEU A 319 -1.70 -19.21 -7.38
CA LEU A 319 -1.12 -20.32 -6.64
C LEU A 319 -1.60 -20.31 -5.18
N ASN A 320 -1.80 -19.14 -4.58
CA ASN A 320 -2.39 -19.03 -3.25
C ASN A 320 -3.81 -19.60 -3.19
N THR A 321 -4.65 -19.33 -4.19
CA THR A 321 -6.01 -19.87 -4.30
C THR A 321 -6.00 -21.39 -4.52
N VAL A 322 -5.16 -21.88 -5.43
CA VAL A 322 -5.03 -23.32 -5.72
C VAL A 322 -4.54 -24.07 -4.48
N PHE A 323 -3.51 -23.54 -3.82
CA PHE A 323 -2.99 -24.07 -2.57
C PHE A 323 -4.07 -24.15 -1.50
N ALA A 324 -4.78 -23.06 -1.23
CA ALA A 324 -5.81 -23.01 -0.18
C ALA A 324 -6.95 -24.01 -0.41
N ARG A 325 -7.37 -24.25 -1.67
CA ARG A 325 -8.41 -25.24 -2.00
C ARG A 325 -7.94 -26.68 -1.86
N ARG A 326 -6.66 -26.96 -2.10
CA ARG A 326 -6.09 -28.31 -2.12
C ARG A 326 -5.48 -28.73 -0.77
N PHE A 327 -5.12 -27.77 0.08
CA PHE A 327 -4.24 -28.02 1.21
C PHE A 327 -4.75 -29.15 2.12
N PRO A 328 -4.04 -30.28 2.24
CA PRO A 328 -4.57 -31.49 2.87
C PRO A 328 -4.78 -31.33 4.38
N LEU A 329 -4.09 -30.40 5.04
CA LEU A 329 -4.26 -30.18 6.48
C LEU A 329 -5.49 -29.32 6.84
N THR A 330 -6.35 -29.00 5.85
CA THR A 330 -7.66 -28.36 6.08
C THR A 330 -8.73 -29.36 6.53
N VAL A 331 -8.54 -30.65 6.24
CA VAL A 331 -9.42 -31.73 6.69
C VAL A 331 -8.85 -32.40 7.95
N GLN A 332 -9.73 -32.96 8.79
CA GLN A 332 -9.32 -33.77 9.94
C GLN A 332 -8.74 -35.09 9.43
N ASP A 333 -7.57 -35.47 9.94
CA ASP A 333 -6.86 -36.72 9.64
C ASP A 333 -6.69 -37.05 8.13
N PRO A 334 -5.95 -36.23 7.37
CA PRO A 334 -5.70 -36.50 5.94
C PRO A 334 -4.99 -37.83 5.74
N SER A 335 -5.35 -38.53 4.66
CA SER A 335 -4.72 -39.82 4.38
C SER A 335 -3.26 -39.65 3.98
N PRO A 336 -2.39 -40.65 4.21
CA PRO A 336 -1.01 -40.63 3.70
C PRO A 336 -0.93 -40.43 2.18
N ALA A 337 -1.93 -40.91 1.43
CA ALA A 337 -2.00 -40.72 -0.01
C ALA A 337 -2.27 -39.25 -0.40
N ASP A 338 -3.13 -38.54 0.34
CA ASP A 338 -3.40 -37.12 0.11
C ASP A 338 -2.16 -36.27 0.38
N LEU A 339 -1.44 -36.58 1.46
CA LEU A 339 -0.19 -35.92 1.84
C LEU A 339 0.90 -36.13 0.78
N ALA A 340 1.09 -37.37 0.31
CA ALA A 340 2.03 -37.69 -0.75
C ALA A 340 1.64 -37.04 -2.10
N ALA A 341 0.34 -37.01 -2.43
CA ALA A 341 -0.17 -36.36 -3.64
C ALA A 341 0.03 -34.83 -3.58
N HIS A 342 -0.10 -34.22 -2.41
CA HIS A 342 0.22 -32.81 -2.20
C HIS A 342 1.73 -32.55 -2.32
N ALA A 343 2.57 -33.40 -1.72
CA ALA A 343 4.02 -33.27 -1.84
C ALA A 343 4.49 -33.31 -3.29
N ALA A 344 4.05 -34.31 -4.05
CA ALA A 344 4.37 -34.41 -5.47
C ALA A 344 3.86 -33.19 -6.27
N TRP A 345 2.69 -32.64 -5.90
CA TRP A 345 2.17 -31.42 -6.52
C TRP A 345 3.04 -30.20 -6.18
N ALA A 346 3.41 -30.01 -4.90
CA ALA A 346 4.26 -28.92 -4.45
C ALA A 346 5.64 -28.94 -5.12
N ASP A 347 6.24 -30.13 -5.28
CA ASP A 347 7.50 -30.32 -6.01
C ASP A 347 7.39 -29.88 -7.47
N ARG A 348 6.33 -30.31 -8.16
CA ARG A 348 6.10 -29.92 -9.57
C ARG A 348 5.90 -28.43 -9.72
N ILE A 349 5.05 -27.82 -8.88
CA ILE A 349 4.78 -26.38 -8.94
C ILE A 349 6.04 -25.57 -8.64
N HIS A 350 6.80 -25.94 -7.60
CA HIS A 350 8.04 -25.26 -7.28
C HIS A 350 9.04 -25.31 -8.44
N ALA A 351 9.21 -26.48 -9.08
CA ALA A 351 10.07 -26.62 -10.25
C ALA A 351 9.61 -25.78 -11.46
N LEU A 352 8.30 -25.65 -11.68
CA LEU A 352 7.75 -24.78 -12.73
C LEU A 352 8.05 -23.30 -12.43
N VAL A 353 7.88 -22.85 -11.19
CA VAL A 353 8.17 -21.47 -10.79
C VAL A 353 9.67 -21.19 -10.87
N GLU A 354 10.52 -22.10 -10.41
CA GLU A 354 11.98 -21.97 -10.50
C GLU A 354 12.43 -21.84 -11.96
N ARG A 355 11.85 -22.62 -12.88
CA ARG A 355 12.11 -22.48 -14.32
C ARG A 355 11.70 -21.11 -14.84
N ALA A 356 10.49 -20.66 -14.52
CA ALA A 356 10.01 -19.34 -14.93
C ALA A 356 10.92 -18.20 -14.43
N VAL A 357 11.38 -18.27 -13.17
CA VAL A 357 12.34 -17.31 -12.61
C VAL A 357 13.67 -17.34 -13.35
N ARG A 358 14.19 -18.54 -13.66
CA ARG A 358 15.43 -18.70 -14.44
C ARG A 358 15.31 -18.09 -15.83
N ASP A 359 14.17 -18.27 -16.50
CA ASP A 359 13.93 -17.70 -17.83
C ASP A 359 13.89 -16.16 -17.79
N VAL A 360 13.26 -15.59 -16.75
CA VAL A 360 13.26 -14.14 -16.50
C VAL A 360 14.67 -13.60 -16.22
N HIS A 361 15.43 -14.28 -15.35
CA HIS A 361 16.83 -13.92 -15.06
C HIS A 361 17.71 -14.02 -16.30
N GLY A 362 17.46 -15.01 -17.17
CA GLY A 362 18.14 -15.17 -18.45
C GLY A 362 17.92 -14.01 -19.43
N ARG A 363 16.84 -13.22 -19.24
CA ARG A 363 16.60 -11.96 -19.95
C ARG A 363 17.18 -10.74 -19.24
N GLY A 364 17.91 -10.91 -18.14
CA GLY A 364 18.61 -9.84 -17.42
C GLY A 364 17.74 -9.02 -16.46
N LEU A 365 16.60 -9.56 -16.03
CA LEU A 365 15.69 -8.91 -15.08
C LEU A 365 15.59 -9.69 -13.77
N VAL A 366 15.29 -8.97 -12.70
CA VAL A 366 14.95 -9.48 -11.37
C VAL A 366 13.49 -9.14 -11.11
N ILE A 367 12.71 -10.08 -10.59
CA ILE A 367 11.26 -9.93 -10.35
C ILE A 367 11.02 -9.07 -9.11
N SER A 368 11.77 -9.32 -8.03
CA SER A 368 11.75 -8.62 -6.75
C SER A 368 10.45 -8.66 -5.93
N ASP A 369 9.34 -9.20 -6.46
CA ASP A 369 8.09 -9.40 -5.71
C ASP A 369 7.46 -10.78 -5.97
N LEU A 370 8.29 -11.83 -5.95
CA LEU A 370 7.83 -13.21 -6.13
C LEU A 370 7.12 -13.73 -4.88
N HIS A 371 5.83 -14.06 -5.01
CA HIS A 371 5.04 -14.74 -3.97
C HIS A 371 3.83 -15.46 -4.57
N MET A 372 3.14 -16.28 -3.77
CA MET A 372 2.05 -17.15 -4.25
C MET A 372 0.90 -16.42 -4.96
N SER A 373 0.57 -15.18 -4.57
CA SER A 373 -0.49 -14.42 -5.27
C SER A 373 -0.06 -13.82 -6.63
N ASN A 374 1.25 -13.77 -6.92
CA ASN A 374 1.82 -13.27 -8.19
C ASN A 374 2.19 -14.42 -9.14
N VAL A 375 1.66 -15.63 -8.89
CA VAL A 375 1.82 -16.79 -9.76
C VAL A 375 0.43 -17.32 -10.11
N ILE A 376 0.07 -17.38 -11.38
CA ILE A 376 -1.10 -18.12 -11.85
C ILE A 376 -0.68 -19.55 -12.18
N VAL A 377 -1.52 -20.50 -11.80
CA VAL A 377 -1.42 -21.91 -12.20
C VAL A 377 -2.56 -22.21 -13.18
N SER A 378 -2.23 -22.82 -14.32
CA SER A 378 -3.24 -23.27 -15.28
C SER A 378 -4.16 -24.33 -14.67
N GLU A 379 -5.37 -24.48 -15.20
CA GLU A 379 -6.38 -25.42 -14.67
C GLU A 379 -5.87 -26.87 -14.62
N ASP A 380 -5.05 -27.28 -15.59
CA ASP A 380 -4.40 -28.59 -15.65
C ASP A 380 -3.14 -28.71 -14.76
N GLY A 381 -2.68 -27.61 -14.17
CA GLY A 381 -1.48 -27.54 -13.35
C GLY A 381 -0.16 -27.72 -14.12
N ALA A 382 -0.18 -27.66 -15.45
CA ALA A 382 0.99 -27.91 -16.30
C ALA A 382 1.85 -26.65 -16.52
N ARG A 383 1.28 -25.45 -16.37
CA ARG A 383 1.95 -24.17 -16.60
C ARG A 383 1.78 -23.24 -15.41
N VAL A 384 2.82 -22.43 -15.17
CA VAL A 384 2.74 -21.27 -14.29
C VAL A 384 3.05 -19.99 -15.07
N VAL A 385 2.39 -18.90 -14.70
CA VAL A 385 2.65 -17.56 -15.25
C VAL A 385 2.90 -16.60 -14.11
N LEU A 386 4.01 -15.90 -14.18
CA LEU A 386 4.41 -14.87 -13.23
C LEU A 386 3.69 -13.57 -13.58
N LEU A 387 3.17 -12.90 -12.56
CA LEU A 387 2.44 -11.64 -12.66
C LEU A 387 3.18 -10.52 -11.94
N ASP A 388 2.74 -9.30 -12.22
CA ASP A 388 3.06 -8.07 -11.49
C ASP A 388 4.56 -7.73 -11.46
N PHE A 389 5.05 -7.19 -12.58
CA PHE A 389 6.45 -6.79 -12.73
C PHE A 389 6.71 -5.32 -12.33
N GLU A 390 5.84 -4.72 -11.51
CA GLU A 390 6.00 -3.32 -11.09
C GLU A 390 7.24 -3.07 -10.22
N ALA A 391 7.76 -4.13 -9.56
CA ALA A 391 8.98 -4.11 -8.76
C ALA A 391 10.22 -4.58 -9.54
N ALA A 392 10.07 -4.95 -10.81
CA ALA A 392 11.15 -5.53 -11.58
C ALA A 392 12.28 -4.52 -11.84
N SER A 393 13.51 -5.01 -11.83
CA SER A 393 14.70 -4.19 -12.05
C SER A 393 15.76 -4.90 -12.90
N PRO A 394 16.63 -4.16 -13.62
CA PRO A 394 17.73 -4.77 -14.34
C PRO A 394 18.72 -5.47 -13.40
N ALA A 395 19.00 -6.74 -13.66
CA ALA A 395 19.83 -7.58 -12.78
C ALA A 395 21.24 -7.03 -12.53
N HIS A 396 21.83 -6.38 -13.54
CA HIS A 396 23.16 -5.79 -13.45
C HIS A 396 23.28 -4.66 -12.41
N ARG A 397 22.17 -4.02 -12.02
CA ARG A 397 22.18 -2.92 -11.04
C ARG A 397 22.27 -3.41 -9.59
N ARG A 398 21.95 -4.69 -9.33
CA ARG A 398 21.94 -5.29 -7.98
C ARG A 398 21.23 -4.40 -6.94
N GLU A 399 20.06 -3.92 -7.32
CA GLU A 399 19.20 -3.09 -6.47
C GLU A 399 18.71 -3.89 -5.24
N ARG A 400 18.28 -3.18 -4.20
CA ARG A 400 17.59 -3.78 -3.04
C ARG A 400 16.13 -4.01 -3.38
N GLN A 401 15.49 -4.91 -2.65
CA GLN A 401 14.04 -5.05 -2.71
C GLN A 401 13.36 -3.79 -2.16
N ILE A 402 12.45 -3.20 -2.94
CA ILE A 402 11.74 -1.95 -2.62
C ILE A 402 10.29 -2.23 -2.20
N VAL A 403 9.68 -3.26 -2.80
CA VAL A 403 8.31 -3.70 -2.56
C VAL A 403 8.35 -5.20 -2.32
N ALA A 404 7.61 -5.67 -1.33
CA ALA A 404 7.58 -7.09 -1.00
C ALA A 404 6.32 -7.45 -0.22
N ASN A 405 5.80 -8.64 -0.49
CA ASN A 405 4.90 -9.32 0.43
C ASN A 405 5.63 -9.60 1.77
N PRO A 406 5.04 -9.28 2.94
CA PRO A 406 5.66 -9.52 4.26
C PRO A 406 6.17 -10.94 4.48
N ALA A 407 5.55 -11.93 3.85
CA ALA A 407 5.91 -13.34 3.95
C ALA A 407 7.12 -13.75 3.08
N PHE A 408 7.62 -12.86 2.23
CA PHE A 408 8.68 -13.09 1.24
C PHE A 408 9.74 -11.97 1.21
N VAL A 409 9.73 -11.05 2.18
CA VAL A 409 10.70 -9.95 2.27
C VAL A 409 12.11 -10.53 2.46
N ALA A 410 12.99 -10.22 1.52
CA ALA A 410 14.37 -10.65 1.55
C ALA A 410 15.18 -9.84 2.60
N PRO A 411 16.14 -10.47 3.28
CA PRO A 411 17.08 -9.77 4.15
C PRO A 411 17.82 -8.62 3.43
N PRO A 412 18.19 -7.52 4.12
CA PRO A 412 18.79 -6.33 3.48
C PRO A 412 20.12 -6.56 2.74
N ASP A 413 20.77 -7.70 2.97
CA ASP A 413 22.00 -8.15 2.31
C ASP A 413 21.72 -8.87 0.97
N ARG A 414 20.48 -9.26 0.67
CA ARG A 414 20.08 -9.80 -0.64
C ARG A 414 19.90 -8.67 -1.65
N ARG A 415 20.46 -8.84 -2.85
CA ARG A 415 20.46 -7.85 -3.93
C ARG A 415 20.37 -8.50 -5.29
N GLY A 416 19.69 -7.84 -6.24
CA GLY A 416 19.49 -8.40 -7.57
C GLY A 416 18.84 -9.78 -7.53
N THR A 417 19.35 -10.74 -8.30
CA THR A 417 18.79 -12.11 -8.39
C THR A 417 18.73 -12.87 -7.07
N ASP A 418 19.55 -12.49 -6.08
CA ASP A 418 19.53 -13.09 -4.73
C ASP A 418 18.19 -12.85 -4.01
N ILE A 419 17.45 -11.79 -4.39
CA ILE A 419 16.12 -11.49 -3.85
C ILE A 419 15.13 -12.58 -4.29
N ASP A 420 15.12 -12.91 -5.58
CA ASP A 420 14.24 -13.93 -6.12
C ASP A 420 14.65 -15.33 -5.66
N GLY A 421 15.95 -15.58 -5.47
CA GLY A 421 16.47 -16.81 -4.86
C GLY A 421 15.94 -17.03 -3.44
N TYR A 422 15.99 -15.98 -2.60
CA TYR A 422 15.38 -16.02 -1.27
C TYR A 422 13.85 -16.26 -1.35
N ALA A 423 13.16 -15.59 -2.26
CA ALA A 423 11.72 -15.77 -2.43
C ALA A 423 11.35 -17.20 -2.89
N LEU A 424 12.15 -17.82 -3.77
CA LEU A 424 12.00 -19.23 -4.18
C LEU A 424 12.20 -20.20 -3.01
N ALA A 425 13.16 -19.93 -2.12
CA ALA A 425 13.39 -20.72 -0.91
C ALA A 425 12.22 -20.59 0.07
N CYS A 426 11.71 -19.36 0.28
CA CYS A 426 10.48 -19.13 1.05
C CYS A 426 9.28 -19.87 0.42
N LEU A 427 9.12 -19.80 -0.90
CA LEU A 427 8.04 -20.47 -1.62
C LEU A 427 8.10 -21.98 -1.44
N ARG A 428 9.31 -22.55 -1.46
CA ARG A 428 9.54 -23.98 -1.25
C ARG A 428 8.94 -24.45 0.08
N LEU A 429 9.18 -23.71 1.17
CA LEU A 429 8.59 -24.03 2.48
C LEU A 429 7.11 -23.68 2.54
N ALA A 430 6.69 -22.56 1.94
CA ALA A 430 5.31 -22.09 1.99
C ALA A 430 4.31 -23.07 1.36
N LEU A 431 4.73 -23.82 0.33
CA LEU A 431 3.93 -24.87 -0.31
C LEU A 431 3.63 -26.08 0.60
N PHE A 432 4.25 -26.17 1.78
CA PHE A 432 3.97 -27.19 2.79
C PHE A 432 3.44 -26.57 4.08
N LEU A 433 4.09 -25.52 4.57
CA LEU A 433 3.74 -24.81 5.81
C LEU A 433 3.88 -23.29 5.57
N PRO A 434 2.77 -22.57 5.26
CA PRO A 434 2.79 -21.16 4.88
C PRO A 434 2.94 -20.23 6.08
N LEU A 435 4.00 -20.42 6.87
CA LEU A 435 4.36 -19.66 8.07
C LEU A 435 5.62 -18.79 7.86
N THR A 436 5.87 -18.40 6.61
CA THR A 436 7.11 -17.68 6.23
C THR A 436 7.17 -16.24 6.74
N THR A 437 6.05 -15.67 7.20
CA THR A 437 6.04 -14.39 7.92
C THR A 437 6.91 -14.42 9.18
N LEU A 438 7.14 -15.60 9.78
CA LEU A 438 8.04 -15.78 10.91
C LEU A 438 9.49 -15.42 10.58
N PHE A 439 9.91 -15.52 9.32
CA PHE A 439 11.31 -15.27 8.92
C PHE A 439 11.69 -13.79 8.98
N GLY A 440 10.70 -12.88 8.93
CA GLY A 440 10.91 -11.46 9.20
C GLY A 440 11.34 -11.18 10.65
N ILE A 441 10.99 -12.09 11.57
CA ILE A 441 11.33 -12.05 13.00
C ILE A 441 12.60 -12.88 13.26
N ASP A 442 12.60 -14.14 12.86
CA ASP A 442 13.69 -15.10 13.09
C ASP A 442 13.80 -16.10 11.94
N ARG A 443 14.84 -15.95 11.12
CA ARG A 443 15.13 -16.86 9.99
C ARG A 443 15.48 -18.28 10.45
N GLY A 444 15.95 -18.46 11.69
CA GLY A 444 16.21 -19.77 12.29
C GLY A 444 14.95 -20.62 12.52
N LYS A 445 13.76 -20.10 12.21
CA LYS A 445 12.52 -20.87 12.14
C LYS A 445 12.40 -21.70 10.85
N ALA A 446 13.25 -21.47 9.85
CA ALA A 446 13.23 -22.23 8.60
C ALA A 446 13.52 -23.71 8.85
N ALA A 447 14.60 -24.06 9.56
CA ALA A 447 14.95 -25.46 9.84
C ALA A 447 13.85 -26.24 10.62
N PRO A 448 13.28 -25.74 11.74
CA PRO A 448 12.16 -26.42 12.41
C PRO A 448 10.91 -26.60 11.53
N LEU A 449 10.59 -25.62 10.68
CA LEU A 449 9.46 -25.73 9.76
C LEU A 449 9.72 -26.77 8.67
N ALA A 450 10.92 -26.79 8.09
CA ALA A 450 11.33 -27.79 7.12
C ALA A 450 11.22 -29.21 7.71
N ALA A 451 11.81 -29.45 8.87
CA ALA A 451 11.74 -30.75 9.55
C ALA A 451 10.29 -31.18 9.88
N ARG A 452 9.40 -30.23 10.17
CA ARG A 452 7.98 -30.51 10.38
C ARG A 452 7.29 -30.86 9.06
N ALA A 453 7.57 -30.13 7.99
CA ALA A 453 7.04 -30.41 6.66
C ALA A 453 7.48 -31.80 6.18
N GLU A 454 8.76 -32.15 6.29
CA GLU A 454 9.28 -33.46 5.89
C GLU A 454 8.56 -34.60 6.62
N ARG A 455 8.35 -34.46 7.93
CA ARG A 455 7.63 -35.46 8.73
C ARG A 455 6.15 -35.57 8.38
N VAL A 456 5.48 -34.44 8.19
CA VAL A 456 4.03 -34.41 7.93
C VAL A 456 3.72 -34.91 6.52
N PHE A 457 4.51 -34.53 5.53
CA PHE A 457 4.26 -34.85 4.13
C PHE A 457 5.03 -36.07 3.63
N GLY A 458 5.81 -36.74 4.50
CA GLY A 458 6.57 -37.95 4.16
C GLY A 458 7.66 -37.69 3.12
N LEU A 459 8.30 -36.52 3.17
CA LEU A 459 9.38 -36.17 2.23
C LEU A 459 10.66 -36.94 2.57
N ALA A 460 11.56 -37.06 1.58
CA ALA A 460 12.90 -37.58 1.84
C ALA A 460 13.62 -36.69 2.87
N PRO A 461 14.40 -37.27 3.80
CA PRO A 461 15.21 -36.49 4.72
C PRO A 461 16.13 -35.51 3.97
N GLY A 462 16.08 -34.23 4.35
CA GLY A 462 16.88 -33.16 3.73
C GLY A 462 16.34 -32.63 2.40
N ALA A 463 15.11 -33.02 2.00
CA ALA A 463 14.47 -32.54 0.78
C ALA A 463 14.24 -31.01 0.76
N LEU A 464 14.32 -30.36 1.93
CA LEU A 464 14.14 -28.92 2.09
C LEU A 464 15.41 -28.18 2.52
N ASP A 465 16.54 -28.88 2.67
CA ASP A 465 17.79 -28.31 3.23
C ASP A 465 18.31 -27.13 2.41
N ALA A 466 18.31 -27.22 1.07
CA ALA A 466 18.75 -26.11 0.22
C ALA A 466 17.93 -24.83 0.41
N ALA A 467 16.62 -24.96 0.68
CA ALA A 467 15.77 -23.80 0.96
C ALA A 467 16.08 -23.22 2.35
N VAL A 468 16.30 -24.07 3.34
CA VAL A 468 16.72 -23.65 4.70
C VAL A 468 18.05 -22.91 4.63
N GLU A 469 19.04 -23.46 3.91
CA GLU A 469 20.36 -22.86 3.73
C GLU A 469 20.25 -21.47 3.12
N GLU A 470 19.49 -21.27 2.04
CA GLU A 470 19.35 -19.93 1.43
C GLU A 470 18.63 -18.93 2.35
N ILE A 471 17.60 -19.38 3.07
CA ILE A 471 16.87 -18.53 4.02
C ILE A 471 17.78 -18.12 5.17
N GLU A 472 18.54 -19.05 5.74
CA GLU A 472 19.41 -18.81 6.90
C GLU A 472 20.78 -18.26 6.53
N ARG A 473 21.15 -18.24 5.24
CA ARG A 473 22.44 -17.77 4.75
C ARG A 473 22.78 -16.41 5.31
N ARG A 474 23.97 -16.32 5.90
CA ARG A 474 24.56 -15.08 6.41
C ARG A 474 25.46 -14.45 5.35
N PRO A 475 25.66 -13.13 5.37
CA PRO A 475 26.64 -12.51 4.52
C PRO A 475 28.05 -13.01 4.85
N ASP A 476 28.88 -13.19 3.83
CA ASP A 476 30.27 -13.60 4.00
C ASP A 476 31.01 -12.58 4.88
N GLY A 477 31.58 -13.06 5.99
CA GLY A 477 32.28 -12.23 6.99
C GLY A 477 31.62 -12.20 8.38
N ASP A 478 30.41 -12.73 8.53
CA ASP A 478 29.72 -12.79 9.83
C ASP A 478 29.97 -14.11 10.57
N THR A 479 31.25 -14.40 10.84
CA THR A 479 31.67 -15.47 11.78
C THR A 479 31.62 -15.02 13.25
N ALA A 480 31.02 -13.85 13.53
CA ALA A 480 30.72 -13.47 14.89
C ALA A 480 29.33 -14.01 15.25
N ALA A 481 29.30 -15.01 16.14
CA ALA A 481 28.13 -15.18 16.98
C ALA A 481 27.87 -13.83 17.65
N VAL A 482 26.85 -13.09 17.22
CA VAL A 482 26.28 -11.99 17.99
C VAL A 482 25.71 -12.64 19.25
N ARG A 483 26.57 -12.81 20.25
CA ARG A 483 26.16 -12.85 21.64
C ARG A 483 25.47 -11.51 21.86
N PRO A 484 24.20 -11.47 22.28
CA PRO A 484 23.67 -10.24 22.84
C PRO A 484 24.60 -9.88 23.99
N SER A 485 25.15 -8.67 23.96
CA SER A 485 25.82 -8.08 25.11
C SER A 485 24.79 -8.00 26.24
N GLY A 486 24.77 -9.04 27.07
CA GLY A 486 24.04 -9.03 28.33
C GLY A 486 24.62 -7.96 29.24
N PRO A 487 23.83 -7.41 30.17
CA PRO A 487 24.31 -6.42 31.12
C PRO A 487 25.39 -7.03 32.00
N VAL A 488 26.35 -6.20 32.36
CA VAL A 488 27.48 -6.50 33.26
C VAL A 488 26.94 -7.16 34.54
N ALA A 489 27.20 -8.46 34.70
CA ALA A 489 26.88 -9.18 35.92
C ALA A 489 28.05 -9.05 36.91
N HIS A 490 27.81 -8.41 38.05
CA HIS A 490 28.58 -8.66 39.26
C HIS A 490 28.36 -10.13 39.67
N GLY A 491 29.45 -10.87 39.83
CA GLY A 491 29.42 -12.33 39.92
C GLY A 491 29.01 -12.91 41.27
N SER A 492 28.55 -14.17 41.23
CA SER A 492 29.15 -15.29 41.99
C SER A 492 28.48 -16.63 41.61
N GLY A 493 29.28 -17.58 41.08
CA GLY A 493 29.21 -19.04 41.30
C GLY A 493 28.02 -19.87 40.80
N GLY A 494 28.27 -20.87 39.94
CA GLY A 494 27.40 -22.04 39.79
C GLY A 494 27.39 -22.67 38.40
N THR A 495 27.87 -23.91 38.29
CA THR A 495 28.10 -24.75 37.09
C THR A 495 26.84 -25.31 36.42
N GLY A 496 26.87 -25.49 35.08
CA GLY A 496 26.21 -26.66 34.43
C GLY A 496 25.26 -26.43 33.24
N THR A 497 25.79 -26.62 32.02
CA THR A 497 25.22 -27.30 30.82
C THR A 497 23.79 -27.02 30.30
N GLY A 498 23.69 -26.58 29.03
CA GLY A 498 22.50 -26.75 28.18
C GLY A 498 22.15 -25.52 27.33
N GLY A 499 22.78 -25.36 26.16
CA GLY A 499 22.59 -24.21 25.26
C GLY A 499 21.26 -24.20 24.51
N GLY A 500 20.17 -23.85 25.20
CA GLY A 500 18.93 -23.36 24.59
C GLY A 500 18.83 -21.85 24.81
N ARG A 501 18.63 -21.06 23.75
CA ARG A 501 18.40 -19.61 23.86
C ARG A 501 17.06 -19.39 24.56
N ALA A 502 17.08 -19.13 25.86
CA ALA A 502 15.88 -18.81 26.63
C ALA A 502 15.26 -17.51 26.09
N LEU A 503 13.97 -17.55 25.77
CA LEU A 503 13.19 -16.34 25.46
C LEU A 503 13.09 -15.49 26.74
N PRO A 504 13.13 -14.15 26.65
CA PRO A 504 12.93 -13.30 27.81
C PRO A 504 11.54 -13.54 28.44
N ALA A 505 11.47 -13.48 29.76
CA ALA A 505 10.22 -13.68 30.49
C ALA A 505 9.22 -12.56 30.13
N ALA A 506 7.99 -12.96 29.79
CA ALA A 506 6.90 -12.08 29.34
C ALA A 506 6.31 -11.26 30.51
N ALA A 507 7.10 -10.38 31.13
CA ALA A 507 6.65 -9.61 32.28
C ALA A 507 7.34 -8.25 32.44
N ASP A 508 7.59 -7.51 31.35
CA ASP A 508 7.54 -6.03 31.39
C ASP A 508 7.52 -5.45 29.96
N TRP A 509 6.33 -5.08 29.49
CA TRP A 509 6.13 -4.65 28.10
C TRP A 509 6.77 -3.29 27.75
N PRO A 510 6.70 -2.24 28.61
CA PRO A 510 7.42 -1.00 28.38
C PRO A 510 8.94 -1.17 28.28
N LEU A 511 9.56 -1.97 29.15
CA LEU A 511 11.00 -2.23 29.13
C LEU A 511 11.45 -3.05 27.92
N SER A 512 10.59 -3.94 27.40
CA SER A 512 10.87 -4.74 26.20
C SER A 512 10.76 -3.95 24.89
N ARG A 513 10.06 -2.81 24.91
CA ARG A 513 9.95 -1.88 23.78
C ARG A 513 11.15 -0.91 23.71
N ASP A 514 11.65 -0.50 24.89
CA ASP A 514 12.66 0.56 25.02
C ASP A 514 14.10 0.02 25.15
N ALA A 515 14.30 -1.30 25.14
CA ALA A 515 15.60 -2.00 25.15
C ALA A 515 15.89 -2.63 23.78
#